data_AF-A0A967GSH3-F1
#
_entry.id   AF-A0A967GSH3-F1
#
_cell.length_a   1.000
_cell.length_b   1.000
_cell.length_c   1.000
_cell.angle_alpha   90.00
_cell.angle_beta   90.00
_cell.angle_gamma   90.00
#
_symmetry.space_group_name_H-M   'P 1'
#
loop_
_entity.id
_entity.type
_entity.pdbx_description
1 polymer ?
#
loop_
_entity_poly.entity_id
_entity_poly.type
_entity_poly.pdbx_seq_one_letter_code
_entity_poly.pdbx_strand_id
1 'polypeptide(L)'
;ILKIPAGPRRTVPVLQAPFIADPLVERLVQEAREARVRDDMRGAIVKLEEARQKAPEDPTVLYQFAEVFEAMGVYDKAADYYEKVFALGPREAGSLLELASHKLSHGFEQADRMEGKLTLGRIRQFNDKRVREGEKIILTVPIMAAPDRVIEDTLVKVDVFFFDKLDSRIREASPVSQREYKWLTEPVDWKDTGEELLQVTYFIPPGDGRDQHLLGERRYFGHVVELHYDGELLDHQAWPRTLARQRNVPEANPLFLPEELLLEDLNEANPLLPPLPRP
;
A
#
# COMPACT_ATOMS: atom_id res chain seq x y z
N ILE A 1 -3.24 -5.14 42.00
CA ILE A 1 -3.42 -5.27 40.54
C ILE A 1 -3.97 -3.94 40.04
N LEU A 2 -3.08 -3.01 39.68
CA LEU A 2 -3.45 -1.69 39.15
C LEU A 2 -3.59 -1.83 37.63
N LYS A 3 -4.83 -1.81 37.14
CA LYS A 3 -5.14 -1.67 35.71
C LYS A 3 -4.77 -0.25 35.29
N ILE A 4 -3.70 -0.09 34.51
CA ILE A 4 -3.40 1.17 33.83
C ILE A 4 -4.36 1.27 32.65
N PRO A 5 -5.19 2.32 32.54
CA PRO A 5 -6.10 2.48 31.41
C PRO A 5 -5.28 2.70 30.14
N ALA A 6 -5.50 1.85 29.13
CA ALA A 6 -4.99 2.08 27.78
C ALA A 6 -5.48 3.46 27.33
N GLY A 7 -4.55 4.39 27.10
CA GLY A 7 -4.86 5.69 26.52
C GLY A 7 -5.59 5.53 25.18
N PRO A 8 -6.35 6.54 24.75
CA PRO A 8 -7.19 6.43 23.57
C PRO A 8 -6.33 6.04 22.36
N ARG A 9 -6.63 4.88 21.76
CA ARG A 9 -6.08 4.46 20.47
C ARG A 9 -6.46 5.57 19.50
N ARG A 10 -5.48 6.35 19.02
CA ARG A 10 -5.69 7.23 17.88
C ARG A 10 -5.96 6.34 16.67
N THR A 11 -7.23 6.05 16.43
CA THR A 11 -7.68 5.53 15.15
C THR A 11 -7.45 6.65 14.15
N VAL A 12 -6.64 6.41 13.12
CA VAL A 12 -6.62 7.32 11.96
C VAL A 12 -8.05 7.30 11.42
N PRO A 13 -8.79 8.42 11.32
CA PRO A 13 -10.14 8.39 10.77
C PRO A 13 -10.10 7.80 9.36
N VAL A 14 -11.03 6.90 9.04
CA VAL A 14 -11.16 6.43 7.64
C VAL A 14 -11.73 7.59 6.85
N LEU A 15 -11.13 7.89 5.72
CA LEU A 15 -11.63 8.93 4.83
C LEU A 15 -12.53 8.28 3.79
N GLN A 16 -13.69 8.89 3.55
CA GLN A 16 -14.63 8.44 2.53
C GLN A 16 -14.26 9.07 1.18
N ALA A 17 -14.60 8.38 0.10
CA ALA A 17 -14.53 8.91 -1.25
C ALA A 17 -15.33 10.22 -1.33
N PRO A 18 -14.76 11.26 -1.95
CA PRO A 18 -15.47 12.53 -2.10
C PRO A 18 -16.67 12.35 -3.02
N PHE A 19 -17.81 12.89 -2.61
CA PHE A 19 -19.04 12.84 -3.39
C PHE A 19 -19.01 13.86 -4.52
N ILE A 20 -19.24 13.41 -5.77
CA ILE A 20 -19.39 14.30 -6.92
C ILE A 20 -20.82 14.83 -6.95
N ALA A 21 -21.00 16.13 -6.72
CA ALA A 21 -22.33 16.72 -6.57
C ALA A 21 -23.13 16.85 -7.88
N ASP A 22 -22.45 17.01 -9.03
CA ASP A 22 -23.09 17.19 -10.34
C ASP A 22 -23.10 15.85 -11.11
N PRO A 23 -24.28 15.28 -11.42
CA PRO A 23 -24.38 14.01 -12.16
C PRO A 23 -23.74 14.04 -13.55
N LEU A 24 -23.65 15.22 -14.18
CA LEU A 24 -22.94 15.37 -15.45
C LEU A 24 -21.43 15.22 -15.23
N VAL A 25 -20.89 15.83 -14.17
CA VAL A 25 -19.47 15.71 -13.80
C VAL A 25 -19.15 14.26 -13.46
N GLU A 26 -19.99 13.59 -12.68
CA GLU A 26 -19.84 12.18 -12.33
C GLU A 26 -19.80 11.30 -13.59
N ARG A 27 -20.74 11.51 -14.51
CA ARG A 27 -20.76 10.81 -15.79
C ARG A 27 -19.50 11.08 -16.63
N LEU A 28 -19.05 12.33 -16.72
CA LEU A 28 -17.85 12.68 -17.48
C LEU A 28 -16.58 12.06 -16.87
N VAL A 29 -16.50 12.02 -15.54
CA VAL A 29 -15.43 11.32 -14.80
C VAL A 29 -15.45 9.82 -15.13
N GLN A 30 -16.63 9.20 -15.16
CA GLN A 30 -16.77 7.79 -15.51
C GLN A 30 -16.37 7.52 -16.97
N GLU A 31 -16.84 8.34 -17.92
CA GLU A 31 -16.44 8.25 -19.33
C GLU A 31 -14.92 8.44 -19.51
N ALA A 32 -14.30 9.32 -18.71
CA ALA A 32 -12.86 9.51 -18.72
C ALA A 32 -12.10 8.28 -18.22
N ARG A 33 -12.58 7.64 -17.15
CA ARG A 33 -12.01 6.40 -16.62
C ARG A 33 -12.06 5.29 -17.66
N GLU A 34 -13.21 5.07 -18.27
CA GLU A 34 -13.39 4.06 -19.33
C GLU A 34 -12.51 4.35 -20.57
N ALA A 35 -12.27 5.62 -20.88
CA ALA A 35 -11.33 6.00 -21.93
C ALA A 35 -9.88 5.69 -21.53
N ARG A 36 -9.45 6.05 -20.31
CA ARG A 36 -8.11 5.74 -19.78
C ARG A 36 -7.83 4.25 -19.79
N VAL A 37 -8.79 3.45 -19.32
CA VAL A 37 -8.67 1.99 -19.28
C VAL A 37 -8.49 1.39 -20.68
N ARG A 38 -9.19 1.92 -21.69
CA ARG A 38 -9.05 1.49 -23.08
C ARG A 38 -7.81 2.07 -23.79
N ASP A 39 -6.89 2.66 -23.03
CA ASP A 39 -5.70 3.36 -23.52
C ASP A 39 -6.02 4.58 -24.42
N ASP A 40 -7.27 5.07 -24.40
CA ASP A 40 -7.69 6.31 -25.07
C ASP A 40 -7.44 7.52 -24.14
N MET A 41 -6.16 7.81 -23.92
CA MET A 41 -5.73 8.93 -23.07
C MET A 41 -6.25 10.27 -23.57
N ARG A 42 -6.40 10.44 -24.89
CA ARG A 42 -6.94 11.66 -25.48
C ARG A 42 -8.43 11.81 -25.16
N GLY A 43 -9.21 10.74 -25.32
CA GLY A 43 -10.62 10.72 -24.92
C GLY A 43 -10.79 11.02 -23.44
N ALA A 44 -9.95 10.43 -22.58
CA ALA A 44 -9.96 10.68 -21.15
C ALA A 44 -9.74 12.16 -20.81
N ILE A 45 -8.71 12.79 -21.38
CA ILE A 45 -8.42 14.22 -21.17
C ILE A 45 -9.58 15.10 -21.62
N VAL A 46 -10.19 14.83 -22.78
CA VAL A 46 -11.33 15.64 -23.26
C VAL A 46 -12.49 15.61 -22.28
N LYS A 47 -12.82 14.42 -21.76
CA LYS A 47 -13.90 14.26 -20.78
C LYS A 47 -13.60 14.94 -19.44
N LEU A 48 -12.36 14.85 -18.98
CA LEU A 48 -11.93 15.54 -17.75
C LEU A 48 -11.89 17.06 -17.92
N GLU A 49 -11.55 17.57 -19.10
CA GLU A 49 -11.61 19.01 -19.39
C GLU A 49 -13.05 19.53 -19.37
N GLU A 50 -14.00 18.78 -19.94
CA GLU A 50 -15.43 19.10 -19.83
C GLU A 50 -15.91 19.09 -18.38
N ALA A 51 -15.49 18.09 -17.59
CA ALA A 51 -15.81 18.00 -16.17
C ALA A 51 -15.23 19.19 -15.38
N ARG A 52 -13.97 19.55 -15.65
CA ARG A 52 -13.25 20.66 -15.01
C ARG A 52 -13.87 22.02 -15.29
N GLN A 53 -14.50 22.22 -16.46
CA GLN A 53 -15.24 23.46 -16.74
C GLN A 53 -16.43 23.66 -15.80
N LYS A 54 -17.01 22.58 -15.25
CA LYS A 54 -18.11 22.62 -14.29
C LYS A 54 -17.62 22.61 -12.85
N ALA A 55 -16.61 21.81 -12.56
CA ALA A 55 -16.08 21.61 -11.23
C ALA A 55 -14.53 21.67 -11.25
N PRO A 56 -13.94 22.89 -11.29
CA PRO A 56 -12.50 23.06 -11.53
C PRO A 56 -11.61 22.60 -10.37
N GLU A 57 -12.13 22.56 -9.16
CA GLU A 57 -11.44 22.15 -7.93
C GLU A 57 -12.00 20.85 -7.35
N ASP A 58 -12.80 20.11 -8.14
CA ASP A 58 -13.32 18.82 -7.69
C ASP A 58 -12.15 17.84 -7.49
N PRO A 59 -12.01 17.24 -6.28
CA PRO A 59 -10.89 16.38 -5.96
C PRO A 59 -10.84 15.15 -6.86
N THR A 60 -12.00 14.60 -7.26
CA THR A 60 -12.05 13.44 -8.15
C THR A 60 -11.61 13.82 -9.55
N VAL A 61 -12.06 14.94 -10.10
CA VAL A 61 -11.62 15.43 -11.42
C VAL A 61 -10.11 15.65 -11.43
N LEU A 62 -9.56 16.31 -10.40
CA LEU A 62 -8.11 16.54 -10.27
C LEU A 62 -7.33 15.22 -10.16
N TYR A 63 -7.81 14.27 -9.36
CA TYR A 63 -7.19 12.96 -9.21
C TYR A 63 -7.20 12.18 -10.52
N GLN A 64 -8.30 12.20 -11.28
CA GLN A 64 -8.35 11.52 -12.58
C GLN A 64 -7.40 12.12 -13.60
N PHE A 65 -7.17 13.45 -13.59
CA PHE A 65 -6.12 14.03 -14.43
C PHE A 65 -4.75 13.45 -14.07
N ALA A 66 -4.47 13.30 -12.78
CA ALA A 66 -3.22 12.73 -12.31
C ALA A 66 -3.03 11.29 -12.82
N GLU A 67 -4.06 10.44 -12.68
CA GLU A 67 -4.06 9.06 -13.18
C GLU A 67 -3.85 8.96 -14.70
N VAL A 68 -4.45 9.85 -15.48
CA VAL A 68 -4.26 9.89 -16.93
C VAL A 68 -2.83 10.30 -17.28
N PHE A 69 -2.27 11.32 -16.64
CA PHE A 69 -0.89 11.73 -16.87
C PHE A 69 0.12 10.68 -16.39
N GLU A 70 -0.18 9.98 -15.30
CA GLU A 70 0.58 8.83 -14.82
C GLU A 70 0.59 7.71 -15.88
N ALA A 71 -0.57 7.33 -16.41
CA ALA A 71 -0.67 6.29 -17.44
C ALA A 71 0.04 6.69 -18.75
N MET A 72 0.14 7.99 -19.05
CA MET A 72 0.94 8.49 -20.17
C MET A 72 2.45 8.55 -19.90
N GLY A 73 2.90 8.22 -18.68
CA GLY A 73 4.28 8.36 -18.25
C GLY A 73 4.74 9.82 -18.06
N VAL A 74 3.80 10.77 -18.05
CA VAL A 74 4.08 12.21 -17.87
C VAL A 74 4.02 12.55 -16.38
N TYR A 75 4.98 11.99 -15.65
CA TYR A 75 5.03 11.97 -14.19
C TYR A 75 5.08 13.34 -13.53
N ASP A 76 5.76 14.32 -14.15
CA ASP A 76 5.78 15.68 -13.62
C ASP A 76 4.36 16.28 -13.55
N LYS A 77 3.56 16.08 -14.60
CA LYS A 77 2.16 16.55 -14.60
C LYS A 77 1.29 15.73 -13.66
N ALA A 78 1.51 14.42 -13.58
CA ALA A 78 0.79 13.59 -12.63
C ALA A 78 1.01 14.10 -11.19
N ALA A 79 2.27 14.38 -10.83
CA ALA A 79 2.64 14.98 -9.55
C ALA A 79 1.90 16.31 -9.31
N ASP A 80 1.93 17.25 -10.26
CA ASP A 80 1.24 18.53 -10.14
C ASP A 80 -0.26 18.39 -9.79
N TYR A 81 -0.93 17.38 -10.35
CA TYR A 81 -2.35 17.14 -10.08
C TYR A 81 -2.59 16.40 -8.76
N TYR A 82 -1.76 15.41 -8.41
CA TYR A 82 -1.84 14.80 -7.07
C TYR A 82 -1.53 15.82 -5.96
N GLU A 83 -0.61 16.76 -6.18
CA GLU A 83 -0.33 17.84 -5.23
C GLU A 83 -1.53 18.76 -5.04
N LYS A 84 -2.31 19.03 -6.09
CA LYS A 84 -3.57 19.79 -5.97
C LYS A 84 -4.59 19.03 -5.13
N VAL A 85 -4.75 17.72 -5.35
CA VAL A 85 -5.62 16.87 -4.51
C VAL A 85 -5.15 16.92 -3.05
N PHE A 86 -3.84 16.82 -2.83
CA PHE A 86 -3.26 16.89 -1.50
C PHE A 86 -3.52 18.24 -0.82
N ALA A 87 -3.40 19.34 -1.56
CA ALA A 87 -3.62 20.69 -1.07
C ALA A 87 -5.07 20.98 -0.64
N LEU A 88 -6.05 20.25 -1.18
CA LEU A 88 -7.46 20.36 -0.76
C LEU A 88 -7.68 19.88 0.68
N GLY A 89 -6.84 18.95 1.17
CA GLY A 89 -6.93 18.44 2.53
C GLY A 89 -8.05 17.41 2.76
N PRO A 90 -8.16 16.87 3.97
CA PRO A 90 -8.94 15.66 4.25
C PRO A 90 -10.46 15.85 4.21
N ARG A 91 -10.95 17.08 4.37
CA ARG A 91 -12.38 17.37 4.36
C ARG A 91 -12.93 17.39 2.93
N GLU A 92 -12.17 17.95 2.01
CA GLU A 92 -12.56 18.10 0.61
C GLU A 92 -12.13 16.88 -0.21
N ALA A 93 -10.87 16.43 -0.10
CA ALA A 93 -10.36 15.31 -0.90
C ALA A 93 -10.74 13.92 -0.38
N GLY A 94 -11.13 13.79 0.89
CA GLY A 94 -11.51 12.49 1.46
C GLY A 94 -10.43 11.42 1.24
N SER A 95 -10.84 10.22 0.83
CA SER A 95 -9.94 9.08 0.60
C SER A 95 -8.88 9.34 -0.49
N LEU A 96 -9.17 10.23 -1.45
CA LEU A 96 -8.23 10.59 -2.51
C LEU A 96 -6.98 11.29 -1.97
N LEU A 97 -7.07 11.91 -0.79
CA LEU A 97 -5.90 12.47 -0.10
C LEU A 97 -4.87 11.38 0.20
N GLU A 98 -5.31 10.24 0.71
CA GLU A 98 -4.43 9.14 1.10
C GLU A 98 -3.78 8.50 -0.14
N LEU A 99 -4.55 8.35 -1.22
CA LEU A 99 -4.05 7.85 -2.49
C LEU A 99 -3.05 8.82 -3.14
N ALA A 100 -3.37 10.12 -3.21
CA ALA A 100 -2.44 11.12 -3.75
C ALA A 100 -1.15 11.20 -2.92
N SER A 101 -1.26 11.15 -1.58
CA SER A 101 -0.11 11.11 -0.68
C SER A 101 0.76 9.86 -0.90
N HIS A 102 0.09 8.72 -1.14
CA HIS A 102 0.75 7.47 -1.46
C HIS A 102 1.53 7.59 -2.77
N LYS A 103 0.90 8.03 -3.86
CA LYS A 103 1.52 8.24 -5.18
C LYS A 103 2.72 9.19 -5.11
N LEU A 104 2.55 10.38 -4.53
CA LEU A 104 3.63 11.37 -4.39
C LEU A 104 4.84 10.86 -3.59
N SER A 105 4.62 9.94 -2.64
CA SER A 105 5.70 9.39 -1.82
C SER A 105 6.46 8.24 -2.49
N HIS A 106 5.86 7.51 -3.45
CA HIS A 106 6.42 6.27 -4.01
C HIS A 106 6.79 6.38 -5.49
N GLY A 107 6.32 7.44 -6.16
CA GLY A 107 6.37 7.53 -7.60
C GLY A 107 5.22 6.77 -8.25
N PHE A 108 5.27 6.70 -9.57
CA PHE A 108 4.15 6.34 -10.43
C PHE A 108 4.39 5.00 -11.14
N GLU A 109 4.81 3.98 -10.39
CA GLU A 109 5.10 2.66 -10.96
C GLU A 109 3.85 2.07 -11.61
N GLN A 110 3.93 1.85 -12.92
CA GLN A 110 2.82 1.39 -13.75
C GLN A 110 2.41 -0.04 -13.39
N ALA A 111 1.11 -0.27 -13.53
CA ALA A 111 0.39 -1.55 -13.52
C ALA A 111 0.84 -2.55 -14.61
N ASP A 112 2.03 -2.39 -15.21
CA ASP A 112 2.55 -3.17 -16.35
C ASP A 112 2.79 -4.66 -16.03
N ARG A 113 2.56 -5.09 -14.78
CA ARG A 113 2.62 -6.48 -14.33
C ARG A 113 1.31 -7.00 -13.75
N MET A 114 0.17 -6.41 -14.08
CA MET A 114 -1.13 -6.93 -13.63
C MET A 114 -1.47 -8.26 -14.32
N GLU A 115 -0.90 -9.35 -13.82
CA GLU A 115 -1.30 -10.71 -14.14
C GLU A 115 -2.47 -11.11 -13.22
N GLY A 116 -3.71 -10.74 -13.58
CA GLY A 116 -4.91 -11.15 -12.81
C GLY A 116 -5.92 -10.04 -12.57
N LYS A 117 -6.91 -10.29 -11.70
CA LYS A 117 -7.97 -9.32 -11.36
C LYS A 117 -7.48 -8.22 -10.42
N LEU A 118 -6.56 -8.56 -9.53
CA LEU A 118 -6.00 -7.66 -8.51
C LEU A 118 -4.50 -7.96 -8.36
N THR A 119 -3.72 -6.96 -7.96
CA THR A 119 -2.29 -7.09 -7.62
C THR A 119 -1.95 -6.24 -6.40
N LEU A 120 -0.86 -6.58 -5.72
CA LEU A 120 -0.29 -5.79 -4.65
C LEU A 120 0.60 -4.67 -5.22
N GLY A 121 0.34 -3.44 -4.79
CA GLY A 121 1.27 -2.33 -5.02
C GLY A 121 2.47 -2.38 -4.08
N ARG A 122 3.30 -1.34 -4.12
CA ARG A 122 4.48 -1.25 -3.27
C ARG A 122 4.08 -1.09 -1.79
N ILE A 123 4.34 -2.12 -0.98
CA ILE A 123 3.99 -2.11 0.44
C ILE A 123 4.93 -1.19 1.23
N ARG A 124 4.35 -0.30 2.02
CA ARG A 124 5.10 0.55 2.96
C ARG A 124 5.16 -0.09 4.32
N GLN A 125 6.31 0.06 4.97
CA GLN A 125 6.48 -0.25 6.38
C GLN A 125 6.90 1.00 7.15
N PHE A 126 6.21 1.25 8.26
CA PHE A 126 6.55 2.29 9.22
C PHE A 126 6.67 1.68 10.62
N ASN A 127 7.78 1.94 11.32
CA ASN A 127 7.94 1.59 12.73
C ASN A 127 7.59 2.81 13.58
N ASP A 128 6.56 2.70 14.42
CA ASP A 128 6.12 3.80 15.28
C ASP A 128 7.02 3.95 16.51
N LYS A 129 8.12 4.69 16.33
CA LYS A 129 9.11 5.00 17.38
C LYS A 129 8.54 5.78 18.58
N ARG A 130 7.27 6.21 18.55
CA ARG A 130 6.61 6.88 19.70
C ARG A 130 6.15 5.87 20.74
N VAL A 131 5.98 4.60 20.36
CA VAL A 131 5.66 3.51 21.28
C VAL A 131 6.88 3.23 22.13
N ARG A 132 6.74 3.38 23.46
CA ARG A 132 7.84 3.22 24.42
C ARG A 132 8.01 1.78 24.92
N GLU A 133 6.94 1.00 24.89
CA GLU A 133 6.90 -0.37 25.38
C GLU A 133 6.39 -1.29 24.28
N GLY A 134 7.19 -2.31 23.95
CA GLY A 134 6.95 -3.16 22.80
C GLY A 134 7.33 -2.49 21.48
N GLU A 135 6.88 -3.07 20.38
CA GLU A 135 7.18 -2.59 19.03
C GLU A 135 5.90 -2.52 18.20
N LYS A 136 5.71 -1.43 17.46
CA LYS A 136 4.53 -1.23 16.62
C LYS A 136 4.95 -0.98 15.18
N ILE A 137 4.54 -1.90 14.31
CA ILE A 137 4.75 -1.83 12.87
C ILE A 137 3.42 -1.51 12.20
N ILE A 138 3.45 -0.59 11.26
CA ILE A 138 2.29 -0.21 10.45
C ILE A 138 2.67 -0.48 9.01
N LEU A 139 1.92 -1.36 8.35
CA LEU A 139 2.01 -1.57 6.92
C LEU A 139 0.90 -0.80 6.21
N THR A 140 1.23 -0.19 5.08
CA THR A 140 0.25 0.28 4.10
C THR A 140 0.40 -0.59 2.87
N VAL A 141 -0.66 -1.33 2.55
CA VAL A 141 -0.74 -2.31 1.48
C VAL A 141 -1.67 -1.76 0.39
N PRO A 142 -1.13 -1.24 -0.72
CA PRO A 142 -1.94 -0.83 -1.85
C PRO A 142 -2.44 -2.05 -2.62
N ILE A 143 -3.70 -2.05 -3.01
CA ILE A 143 -4.31 -3.15 -3.78
C ILE A 143 -4.92 -2.53 -5.01
N MET A 144 -4.41 -2.93 -6.17
CA MET A 144 -4.78 -2.38 -7.47
C MET A 144 -5.67 -3.38 -8.21
N ALA A 145 -6.76 -2.90 -8.79
CA ALA A 145 -7.67 -3.66 -9.62
C ALA A 145 -7.34 -3.51 -11.11
N ALA A 146 -7.48 -4.60 -11.84
CA ALA A 146 -7.25 -4.58 -13.27
C ALA A 146 -8.28 -3.67 -13.96
N PRO A 147 -7.87 -2.95 -15.01
CA PRO A 147 -8.79 -2.13 -15.79
C PRO A 147 -10.02 -2.94 -16.25
N ASP A 148 -11.21 -2.32 -16.23
CA ASP A 148 -12.51 -2.90 -16.64
C ASP A 148 -12.98 -4.14 -15.85
N ARG A 149 -12.45 -4.38 -14.64
CA ARG A 149 -12.93 -5.47 -13.79
C ARG A 149 -13.78 -4.95 -12.64
N VAL A 150 -15.01 -5.46 -12.55
CA VAL A 150 -15.82 -5.32 -11.33
C VAL A 150 -15.28 -6.31 -10.30
N ILE A 151 -14.87 -5.77 -9.15
CA ILE A 151 -14.34 -6.54 -8.02
C ILE A 151 -15.45 -6.71 -6.99
N GLU A 152 -15.71 -7.95 -6.60
CA GLU A 152 -16.56 -8.24 -5.44
C GLU A 152 -15.68 -8.19 -4.19
N ASP A 153 -15.86 -7.16 -3.37
CA ASP A 153 -15.03 -6.85 -2.20
C ASP A 153 -15.03 -7.99 -1.17
N THR A 154 -16.16 -8.68 -1.02
CA THR A 154 -16.29 -9.81 -0.07
C THR A 154 -15.44 -11.02 -0.43
N LEU A 155 -14.98 -11.13 -1.68
CA LEU A 155 -14.10 -12.20 -2.17
C LEU A 155 -12.61 -11.84 -2.03
N VAL A 156 -12.29 -10.58 -1.71
CA VAL A 156 -10.92 -10.12 -1.53
C VAL A 156 -10.45 -10.46 -0.12
N LYS A 157 -9.34 -11.20 -0.03
CA LYS A 157 -8.72 -11.53 1.26
C LYS A 157 -7.24 -11.20 1.23
N VAL A 158 -6.81 -10.42 2.21
CA VAL A 158 -5.40 -10.08 2.43
C VAL A 158 -4.93 -10.68 3.74
N ASP A 159 -4.01 -11.62 3.66
CA ASP A 159 -3.39 -12.23 4.83
C ASP A 159 -1.98 -11.68 5.00
N VAL A 160 -1.68 -11.14 6.19
CA VAL A 160 -0.33 -10.70 6.55
C VAL A 160 0.27 -11.57 7.64
N PHE A 161 1.38 -12.19 7.31
CA PHE A 161 2.16 -13.07 8.17
C PHE A 161 3.37 -12.31 8.65
N PHE A 162 3.34 -11.94 9.93
CA PHE A 162 4.46 -11.26 10.58
C PHE A 162 5.44 -12.27 11.14
N PHE A 163 6.73 -11.93 11.10
CA PHE A 163 7.82 -12.73 11.63
C PHE A 163 8.59 -11.90 12.65
N ASP A 164 8.93 -12.56 13.75
CA ASP A 164 9.67 -12.00 14.88
C ASP A 164 11.07 -12.64 14.93
N LYS A 165 12.06 -11.83 15.26
CA LYS A 165 13.40 -12.29 15.63
C LYS A 165 13.45 -12.44 17.15
N LEU A 166 13.82 -13.63 17.60
CA LEU A 166 14.12 -13.93 18.99
C LEU A 166 15.57 -14.46 19.04
N ASP A 167 16.45 -13.68 19.67
CA ASP A 167 17.91 -13.84 19.57
C ASP A 167 18.41 -13.85 18.12
N SER A 168 18.76 -15.04 17.60
CA SER A 168 19.21 -15.27 16.22
C SER A 168 18.24 -16.12 15.40
N ARG A 169 17.07 -16.46 15.95
CA ARG A 169 16.07 -17.31 15.30
C ARG A 169 14.90 -16.46 14.83
N ILE A 170 14.47 -16.71 13.60
CA ILE A 170 13.26 -16.13 13.02
C ILE A 170 12.11 -17.09 13.29
N ARG A 171 11.00 -16.58 13.80
CA ARG A 171 9.76 -17.32 14.06
C ARG A 171 8.58 -16.53 13.53
N GLU A 172 7.51 -17.22 13.17
CA GLU A 172 6.24 -16.54 12.93
C GLU A 172 5.78 -15.83 14.21
N ALA A 173 5.06 -14.73 14.02
CA ALA A 173 4.53 -13.89 15.07
C ALA A 173 3.83 -14.71 16.17
N SER A 174 4.18 -14.37 17.41
CA SER A 174 3.58 -15.00 18.58
C SER A 174 2.07 -14.75 18.66
N PRO A 175 1.27 -15.69 19.18
CA PRO A 175 -0.16 -15.50 19.45
C PRO A 175 -0.47 -14.32 20.39
N VAL A 176 0.50 -13.87 21.20
CA VAL A 176 0.33 -12.70 22.07
C VAL A 176 0.45 -11.36 21.34
N SER A 177 1.03 -11.35 20.14
CA SER A 177 1.12 -10.13 19.33
C SER A 177 -0.22 -9.82 18.70
N GLN A 178 -0.57 -8.53 18.63
CA GLN A 178 -1.85 -8.07 18.12
C GLN A 178 -1.73 -7.65 16.66
N ARG A 179 -2.78 -7.92 15.88
CA ARG A 179 -2.93 -7.53 14.48
C ARG A 179 -4.25 -6.79 14.31
N GLU A 180 -4.23 -5.65 13.64
CA GLU A 180 -5.42 -4.85 13.32
C GLU A 180 -5.39 -4.49 11.85
N TYR A 181 -6.49 -4.74 11.14
CA TYR A 181 -6.67 -4.48 9.71
C TYR A 181 -7.67 -3.35 9.54
N LYS A 182 -7.34 -2.39 8.68
CA LYS A 182 -8.15 -1.20 8.48
C LYS A 182 -7.99 -0.65 7.08
N TRP A 183 -9.08 -0.59 6.32
CA TRP A 183 -9.10 0.15 5.06
C TRP A 183 -8.98 1.65 5.34
N LEU A 184 -8.09 2.32 4.59
CA LEU A 184 -7.91 3.78 4.64
C LEU A 184 -8.80 4.50 3.63
N THR A 185 -9.21 3.76 2.60
CA THR A 185 -10.10 4.20 1.53
C THR A 185 -11.45 3.48 1.70
N GLU A 186 -12.53 4.26 1.73
CA GLU A 186 -13.92 3.75 1.79
C GLU A 186 -14.80 4.49 0.78
N PRO A 187 -15.80 3.84 0.16
CA PRO A 187 -16.09 2.40 0.23
C PRO A 187 -15.01 1.57 -0.46
N VAL A 188 -14.83 0.32 -0.01
CA VAL A 188 -13.87 -0.61 -0.61
C VAL A 188 -14.52 -1.25 -1.83
N ASP A 189 -14.36 -0.65 -3.00
CA ASP A 189 -14.97 -1.18 -4.23
C ASP A 189 -14.15 -0.98 -5.51
N TRP A 190 -12.97 -0.34 -5.41
CA TRP A 190 -12.04 -0.07 -6.51
C TRP A 190 -12.63 0.75 -7.67
N LYS A 191 -13.87 1.24 -7.57
CA LYS A 191 -14.52 1.94 -8.69
C LYS A 191 -13.92 3.32 -8.92
N ASP A 192 -13.42 3.95 -7.86
CA ASP A 192 -12.98 5.34 -7.93
C ASP A 192 -11.62 5.54 -8.59
N THR A 193 -10.67 4.69 -8.26
CA THR A 193 -9.29 4.88 -8.71
C THR A 193 -8.73 3.60 -9.31
N GLY A 194 -9.38 2.46 -9.06
CA GLY A 194 -8.77 1.15 -9.25
C GLY A 194 -7.74 0.82 -8.18
N GLU A 195 -7.61 1.63 -7.11
CA GLU A 195 -6.64 1.43 -6.03
C GLU A 195 -7.31 1.64 -4.66
N GLU A 196 -7.16 0.66 -3.77
CA GLU A 196 -7.60 0.75 -2.38
C GLU A 196 -6.41 0.54 -1.44
N LEU A 197 -6.40 1.25 -0.32
CA LEU A 197 -5.30 1.20 0.65
C LEU A 197 -5.71 0.46 1.92
N LEU A 198 -5.06 -0.66 2.20
CA LEU A 198 -5.22 -1.40 3.45
C LEU A 198 -4.09 -1.08 4.42
N GLN A 199 -4.42 -0.58 5.61
CA GLN A 199 -3.49 -0.46 6.72
C GLN A 199 -3.53 -1.72 7.59
N VAL A 200 -2.37 -2.30 7.86
CA VAL A 200 -2.20 -3.43 8.79
C VAL A 200 -1.27 -3.01 9.91
N THR A 201 -1.80 -2.93 11.12
CA THR A 201 -1.02 -2.63 12.33
C THR A 201 -0.65 -3.92 13.04
N TYR A 202 0.64 -4.11 13.30
CA TYR A 202 1.18 -5.19 14.10
C TYR A 202 1.82 -4.63 15.38
N PHE A 203 1.43 -5.18 16.53
CA PHE A 203 1.96 -4.77 17.82
C PHE A 203 2.53 -5.96 18.58
N ILE A 204 3.83 -5.91 18.84
CA ILE A 204 4.53 -6.83 19.71
C ILE A 204 4.48 -6.25 21.13
N PRO A 205 3.79 -6.89 22.09
CA PRO A 205 3.81 -6.42 23.46
C PRO A 205 5.22 -6.54 24.07
N PRO A 206 5.56 -5.69 25.05
CA PRO A 206 6.81 -5.85 25.80
C PRO A 206 6.88 -7.25 26.41
N GLY A 207 8.06 -7.86 26.39
CA GLY A 207 8.30 -9.13 27.07
C GLY A 207 8.15 -8.99 28.58
N ASP A 208 7.69 -10.04 29.25
CA ASP A 208 7.73 -10.05 30.72
C ASP A 208 9.20 -10.13 31.16
N GLY A 209 9.60 -9.36 32.18
CA GLY A 209 11.03 -9.14 32.51
C GLY A 209 11.80 -10.42 32.88
N ARG A 210 11.08 -11.49 33.26
CA ARG A 210 11.62 -12.83 33.50
C ARG A 210 11.90 -13.59 32.20
N ASP A 211 10.99 -13.51 31.24
CA ASP A 211 11.10 -14.20 29.95
C ASP A 211 12.15 -13.52 29.05
N GLN A 212 12.26 -12.18 29.12
CA GLN A 212 13.25 -11.44 28.34
C GLN A 212 14.71 -11.79 28.71
N HIS A 213 14.99 -12.07 29.98
CA HIS A 213 16.33 -12.47 30.44
C HIS A 213 16.69 -13.91 30.03
N LEU A 214 15.68 -14.77 29.82
CA LEU A 214 15.86 -16.19 29.50
C LEU A 214 15.77 -16.49 28.00
N LEU A 215 14.97 -15.73 27.25
CA LEU A 215 14.63 -15.98 25.85
C LEU A 215 15.07 -14.86 24.90
N GLY A 216 15.62 -13.77 25.43
CA GLY A 216 15.99 -12.59 24.66
C GLY A 216 14.82 -11.64 24.37
N GLU A 217 15.13 -10.51 23.75
CA GLU A 217 14.12 -9.53 23.32
C GLU A 217 13.55 -9.92 21.97
N ARG A 218 12.22 -10.04 21.91
CA ARG A 218 11.51 -10.26 20.66
C ARG A 218 11.38 -8.96 19.90
N ARG A 219 11.82 -8.95 18.64
CA ARG A 219 11.73 -7.79 17.76
C ARG A 219 11.13 -8.18 16.43
N TYR A 220 10.51 -7.23 15.75
CA TYR A 220 10.03 -7.42 14.41
C TYR A 220 11.19 -7.76 13.46
N PHE A 221 10.99 -8.80 12.64
CA PHE A 221 11.94 -9.22 11.62
C PHE A 221 11.47 -8.87 10.20
N GLY A 222 10.23 -9.23 9.89
CA GLY A 222 9.73 -9.13 8.52
C GLY A 222 8.28 -9.57 8.39
N HIS A 223 7.78 -9.54 7.16
CA HIS A 223 6.42 -9.91 6.83
C HIS A 223 6.31 -10.58 5.46
N VAL A 224 5.24 -11.33 5.27
CA VAL A 224 4.76 -11.82 3.98
C VAL A 224 3.31 -11.38 3.85
N VAL A 225 2.95 -10.75 2.73
CA VAL A 225 1.58 -10.38 2.38
C VAL A 225 1.13 -11.28 1.24
N GLU A 226 -0.05 -11.86 1.39
CA GLU A 226 -0.70 -12.67 0.36
C GLU A 226 -2.06 -12.06 0.02
N LEU A 227 -2.29 -11.85 -1.28
CA LEU A 227 -3.54 -11.37 -1.83
C LEU A 227 -4.27 -12.54 -2.48
N HIS A 228 -5.45 -12.85 -1.96
CA HIS A 228 -6.33 -13.87 -2.51
C HIS A 228 -7.62 -13.25 -3.05
N TYR A 229 -8.15 -13.85 -4.10
CA TYR A 229 -9.48 -13.55 -4.64
C TYR A 229 -10.24 -14.85 -4.85
N ASP A 230 -11.43 -14.99 -4.27
CA ASP A 230 -12.26 -16.20 -4.37
C ASP A 230 -11.48 -17.48 -3.95
N GLY A 231 -10.60 -17.33 -2.95
CA GLY A 231 -9.74 -18.41 -2.45
C GLY A 231 -8.48 -18.71 -3.27
N GLU A 232 -8.32 -18.13 -4.47
CA GLU A 232 -7.11 -18.27 -5.29
C GLU A 232 -6.06 -17.23 -4.90
N LEU A 233 -4.79 -17.64 -4.77
CA LEU A 233 -3.67 -16.72 -4.54
C LEU A 233 -3.38 -15.97 -5.85
N LEU A 234 -3.61 -14.66 -5.85
CA LEU A 234 -3.34 -13.80 -7.00
C LEU A 234 -1.92 -13.23 -6.96
N ASP A 235 -1.49 -12.75 -5.79
CA ASP A 235 -0.21 -12.06 -5.66
C ASP A 235 0.35 -12.22 -4.23
N HIS A 236 1.67 -12.10 -4.09
CA HIS A 236 2.34 -12.12 -2.80
C HIS A 236 3.61 -11.27 -2.80
N GLN A 237 3.93 -10.70 -1.65
CA GLN A 237 5.18 -9.97 -1.44
C GLN A 237 5.79 -10.34 -0.08
N ALA A 238 7.11 -10.44 -0.04
CA ALA A 238 7.85 -10.78 1.17
C ALA A 238 8.95 -9.76 1.45
N TRP A 239 9.06 -9.33 2.70
CA TRP A 239 10.16 -8.51 3.18
C TRP A 239 10.69 -9.03 4.53
N PRO A 240 11.98 -9.41 4.63
CA PRO A 240 12.93 -9.57 3.53
C PRO A 240 12.52 -10.69 2.57
N ARG A 241 12.99 -10.64 1.32
CA ARG A 241 12.65 -11.60 0.24
C ARG A 241 12.90 -13.06 0.61
N THR A 242 13.87 -13.33 1.49
CA THR A 242 14.16 -14.68 2.00
C THR A 242 12.96 -15.36 2.66
N LEU A 243 11.97 -14.60 3.15
CA LEU A 243 10.74 -15.14 3.72
C LEU A 243 9.80 -15.77 2.67
N ALA A 244 9.87 -15.38 1.40
CA ALA A 244 9.07 -15.99 0.33
C ALA A 244 9.44 -17.47 0.14
N ARG A 245 10.74 -17.77 0.08
CA ARG A 245 11.27 -19.15 -0.04
C ARG A 245 10.86 -20.04 1.13
N GLN A 246 10.80 -19.48 2.35
CA GLN A 246 10.42 -20.24 3.55
C GLN A 246 8.98 -20.73 3.53
N ARG A 247 8.12 -20.15 2.68
CA ARG A 247 6.71 -20.48 2.61
C ARG A 247 6.31 -21.28 1.37
N ASN A 248 7.28 -21.78 0.58
CA ASN A 248 7.05 -22.53 -0.67
C ASN A 248 6.11 -21.80 -1.67
N VAL A 249 6.12 -20.47 -1.70
CA VAL A 249 5.32 -19.70 -2.67
C VAL A 249 6.17 -19.49 -3.94
N PRO A 250 5.69 -19.87 -5.15
CA PRO A 250 6.42 -19.61 -6.37
C PRO A 250 6.39 -18.11 -6.71
N GLU A 251 7.55 -17.46 -6.76
CA GLU A 251 7.69 -16.07 -7.24
C GLU A 251 7.42 -16.00 -8.76
N ALA A 252 6.62 -15.02 -9.19
CA ALA A 252 6.66 -14.53 -10.56
C ALA A 252 7.98 -13.78 -10.75
N ASN A 253 8.81 -14.24 -11.69
CA ASN A 253 10.24 -13.92 -11.73
C ASN A 253 10.59 -13.00 -12.91
N PRO A 254 10.77 -11.67 -12.70
CA PRO A 254 11.48 -10.85 -13.65
C PRO A 254 12.91 -10.62 -13.13
N LEU A 255 13.87 -11.36 -13.71
CA LEU A 255 15.33 -11.26 -13.56
C LEU A 255 15.97 -12.26 -12.60
N PHE A 256 16.24 -13.46 -13.14
CA PHE A 256 17.17 -14.42 -12.58
C PHE A 256 18.59 -13.84 -12.60
N LEU A 257 19.16 -13.55 -11.42
CA LEU A 257 20.61 -13.46 -11.24
C LEU A 257 21.08 -14.79 -10.60
N PRO A 258 22.06 -15.50 -11.19
CA PRO A 258 22.58 -16.75 -10.64
C PRO A 258 23.10 -16.61 -9.21
N GLU A 259 22.96 -17.67 -8.43
CA GLU A 259 23.32 -17.73 -7.00
C GLU A 259 24.82 -17.43 -6.74
N GLU A 260 25.66 -17.57 -7.76
CA GLU A 260 27.10 -17.24 -7.73
C GLU A 260 27.39 -15.72 -7.69
N LEU A 261 26.40 -14.86 -7.95
CA LEU A 261 26.51 -13.39 -7.88
C LEU A 261 26.02 -12.79 -6.56
N LEU A 262 25.54 -13.61 -5.62
CA LEU A 262 25.18 -13.19 -4.27
C LEU A 262 26.45 -13.05 -3.42
N LEU A 263 27.23 -12.00 -3.66
CA LEU A 263 28.35 -11.61 -2.81
C LEU A 263 27.81 -11.22 -1.42
N GLU A 264 28.44 -11.75 -0.36
CA GLU A 264 28.10 -11.51 1.06
C GLU A 264 28.20 -10.04 1.51
N ASP A 265 28.66 -9.14 0.62
CA ASP A 265 28.95 -7.73 0.88
C ASP A 265 28.02 -6.75 0.13
N LEU A 266 26.80 -7.17 -0.25
CA LEU A 266 25.82 -6.25 -0.84
C LEU A 266 25.26 -5.30 0.23
N ASN A 267 25.50 -4.00 0.02
CA ASN A 267 24.94 -2.94 0.84
C ASN A 267 23.42 -2.87 0.64
N GLU A 268 22.65 -3.35 1.62
CA GLU A 268 21.17 -3.47 1.58
C GLU A 268 20.44 -2.13 1.31
N ALA A 269 21.12 -1.00 1.51
CA ALA A 269 20.57 0.33 1.24
C ALA A 269 20.83 0.85 -0.19
N ASN A 270 21.86 0.35 -0.89
CA ASN A 270 22.17 0.76 -2.27
C ASN A 270 23.11 -0.27 -2.96
N PRO A 271 22.59 -1.14 -3.84
CA PRO A 271 23.32 -2.28 -4.39
C PRO A 271 24.42 -1.92 -5.42
N LEU A 272 24.59 -0.64 -5.78
CA LEU A 272 25.57 -0.18 -6.77
C LEU A 272 26.85 0.40 -6.18
N LEU A 273 27.00 0.46 -4.86
CA LEU A 273 28.20 0.99 -4.20
C LEU A 273 28.87 -0.08 -3.33
N PRO A 274 30.20 -0.31 -3.47
CA PRO A 274 30.92 -1.18 -2.54
C PRO A 274 30.91 -0.58 -1.13
N PRO A 275 30.90 -1.41 -0.07
CA PRO A 275 30.95 -0.94 1.30
C PRO A 275 32.26 -0.19 1.58
N LEU A 276 32.18 0.92 2.32
CA LEU A 276 33.36 1.70 2.70
C LEU A 276 34.27 0.87 3.61
N PRO A 277 35.60 0.92 3.41
CA PRO A 277 36.55 0.24 4.28
C PRO A 277 36.46 0.83 5.69
N ARG A 278 36.35 -0.04 6.70
CA ARG A 278 36.34 0.36 8.11
C ARG A 278 37.78 0.71 8.55
N PRO A 279 38.00 1.77 9.35
CA PRO A 279 39.30 2.08 9.94
C PRO A 279 39.72 1.06 11.00
#